data_AF-A0A5E3ZVS1-F1
#
_entry.id   AF-A0A5E3ZVS1-F1
#
_cell.length_a   1.000
_cell.length_b   1.000
_cell.length_c   1.000
_cell.angle_alpha   90.00
_cell.angle_beta   90.00
_cell.angle_gamma   90.00
#
_symmetry.space_group_name_H-M   'P 1'
#
loop_
_entity.id
_entity.type
_entity.pdbx_description
1 polymer ?
#
loop_
_entity_poly.entity_id
_entity_poly.type
_entity_poly.pdbx_seq_one_letter_code
_entity_poly.pdbx_strand_id
1 'polypeptide(L)'
;MAEIVTVWQLDSRFPTLLTAELVPALQSSRGCVVTSEIAEHYPTLQSWGELKRTDEEWTPETAPHVPADTRYILTSLGRADWDAAYPQCDGDVDEWVWRRIELPAGMSMVEAAQVMTEVRQQGPWESEQTHESLVPYLLEETYELVDAIRDASAGTTEIVSELGDVFLEVLFHAAVGESSSGEAHFTYDDVADSLLNKLKRRMPYAFNGGRFPATAAEQDEFWQASKRRENRSPLDGIVRSQPALSLAAQVVHRARRAGVADSDIPPILRRVADAAEDGKGSAEEKLRKVSLDFLSRVRGK
;
A
#
# COMPACT_ATOMS: atom_id res chain seq x y z
N MET A 1 38.13 23.40 7.24
CA MET A 1 36.93 23.04 8.01
C MET A 1 36.85 21.54 7.95
N ALA A 2 36.75 20.85 9.09
CA ALA A 2 36.66 19.38 9.10
C ALA A 2 35.42 18.95 8.30
N GLU A 3 35.60 18.10 7.29
CA GLU A 3 34.49 17.44 6.62
C GLU A 3 33.93 16.39 7.59
N ILE A 4 32.64 16.53 7.92
CA ILE A 4 31.93 15.59 8.76
C ILE A 4 31.18 14.63 7.83
N VAL A 5 31.49 13.34 7.95
CA VAL A 5 30.79 12.28 7.22
C VAL A 5 29.76 11.65 8.16
N THR A 6 28.51 11.55 7.72
CA THR A 6 27.48 10.85 8.51
C THR A 6 27.30 9.45 7.96
N VAL A 7 27.52 8.45 8.82
CA VAL A 7 27.27 7.05 8.49
C VAL A 7 25.85 6.70 8.92
N TRP A 8 25.09 6.13 8.02
CA TRP A 8 23.72 5.71 8.27
C TRP A 8 23.68 4.19 8.38
N GLN A 9 23.16 3.72 9.50
CA GLN A 9 22.82 2.32 9.70
C GLN A 9 21.31 2.20 9.49
N LEU A 10 20.90 1.13 8.79
CA LEU A 10 19.51 0.72 8.86
C LEU A 10 19.22 0.40 10.33
N ASP A 11 18.25 1.09 10.93
CA ASP A 11 17.94 0.90 12.35
C ASP A 11 17.76 -0.60 12.65
N SER A 12 18.48 -1.08 13.66
CA SER A 12 18.50 -2.48 14.09
C SER A 12 17.12 -3.07 14.38
N ARG A 13 16.10 -2.21 14.58
CA ARG A 13 14.70 -2.58 14.73
C ARG A 13 14.03 -3.03 13.42
N PHE A 14 14.63 -2.76 12.24
CA PHE A 14 14.03 -3.04 10.93
C PHE A 14 14.86 -3.96 10.00
N PRO A 15 15.29 -5.16 10.45
CA PRO A 15 16.18 -6.05 9.70
C PRO A 15 15.55 -6.71 8.45
N THR A 16 14.23 -6.60 8.27
CA THR A 16 13.45 -7.27 7.20
C THR A 16 13.20 -6.42 5.97
N LEU A 17 13.56 -5.13 5.98
CA LEU A 17 13.43 -4.20 4.84
C LEU A 17 14.30 -4.59 3.63
N LEU A 18 15.13 -5.62 3.74
CA LEU A 18 15.88 -6.18 2.62
C LEU A 18 15.27 -7.52 2.22
N THR A 19 14.39 -7.49 1.22
CA THR A 19 13.76 -8.68 0.66
C THR A 19 14.79 -9.59 -0.01
N ALA A 20 14.47 -10.88 -0.13
CA ALA A 20 15.29 -11.87 -0.85
C ALA A 20 15.49 -11.57 -2.35
N GLU A 21 14.88 -10.51 -2.89
CA GLU A 21 15.08 -9.99 -4.26
C GLU A 21 16.01 -8.77 -4.32
N LEU A 22 16.15 -8.00 -3.23
CA LEU A 22 17.22 -7.02 -3.03
C LEU A 22 18.57 -7.73 -2.84
N VAL A 23 18.52 -8.92 -2.21
CA VAL A 23 19.67 -9.75 -1.87
C VAL A 23 20.49 -10.20 -3.10
N PRO A 24 19.96 -10.66 -4.25
CA PRO A 24 20.77 -11.02 -5.42
C PRO A 24 21.41 -9.82 -6.12
N ALA A 25 20.75 -8.66 -6.13
CA ALA A 25 21.34 -7.42 -6.64
C ALA A 25 22.52 -6.96 -5.76
N LEU A 26 22.44 -7.19 -4.45
CA LEU A 26 23.48 -6.91 -3.45
C LEU A 26 24.56 -8.02 -3.33
N GLN A 27 24.21 -9.29 -3.56
CA GLN A 27 25.08 -10.49 -3.44
C GLN A 27 25.87 -10.78 -4.72
N SER A 28 25.42 -10.30 -5.88
CA SER A 28 26.17 -10.45 -7.13
C SER A 28 27.43 -9.58 -7.19
N SER A 29 27.56 -8.62 -6.26
CA SER A 29 28.74 -7.77 -6.08
C SER A 29 29.52 -8.18 -4.84
N ARG A 30 30.78 -8.53 -5.02
CA ARG A 30 31.77 -8.58 -3.92
C ARG A 30 32.19 -7.14 -3.54
N GLY A 31 31.29 -6.32 -3.01
CA GLY A 31 31.62 -4.94 -2.61
C GLY A 31 30.53 -4.26 -1.79
N CYS A 32 30.93 -3.35 -0.90
CA CYS A 32 30.03 -2.39 -0.22
C CYS A 32 29.38 -1.43 -1.21
N VAL A 33 28.15 -1.04 -0.90
CA VAL A 33 27.29 -0.19 -1.72
C VAL A 33 27.08 1.15 -1.02
N VAL A 34 27.19 2.26 -1.76
CA VAL A 34 27.11 3.64 -1.25
C VAL A 34 26.05 4.43 -2.03
N THR A 35 25.27 5.25 -1.34
CA THR A 35 24.20 6.07 -1.93
C THR A 35 24.09 7.43 -1.23
N SER A 36 24.29 8.52 -1.98
CA SER A 36 24.43 9.89 -1.45
C SER A 36 23.14 10.61 -1.04
N GLU A 37 21.95 10.02 -1.20
CA GLU A 37 20.66 10.75 -1.13
C GLU A 37 19.59 10.11 -0.22
N ILE A 38 19.95 9.20 0.69
CA ILE A 38 18.92 8.42 1.42
C ILE A 38 18.39 9.15 2.68
N ALA A 39 19.20 9.94 3.37
CA ALA A 39 18.81 10.52 4.67
C ALA A 39 17.60 11.49 4.59
N GLU A 40 17.47 12.23 3.49
CA GLU A 40 16.39 13.21 3.33
C GLU A 40 15.05 12.57 2.99
N HIS A 41 15.03 11.28 2.60
CA HIS A 41 13.83 10.62 2.07
C HIS A 41 13.33 9.46 2.93
N TYR A 42 14.11 9.02 3.94
CA TYR A 42 13.79 7.84 4.73
C TYR A 42 14.04 8.07 6.23
N PRO A 43 12.99 8.45 7.00
CA PRO A 43 13.10 8.74 8.43
C PRO A 43 13.43 7.53 9.30
N THR A 44 13.38 6.31 8.74
CA THR A 44 13.79 5.05 9.38
C THR A 44 15.30 4.83 9.42
N LEU A 45 16.09 5.65 8.71
CA LEU A 45 17.54 5.65 8.86
C LEU A 45 17.96 6.37 10.15
N GLN A 46 18.76 5.70 10.97
CA GLN A 46 19.40 6.33 12.12
C GLN A 46 20.85 6.69 11.79
N SER A 47 21.25 7.91 12.16
CA SER A 47 22.65 8.31 12.09
C SER A 47 23.44 7.53 13.13
N TRP A 48 24.41 6.74 12.67
CA TRP A 48 25.24 5.91 13.53
C TRP A 48 26.48 6.66 14.05
N GLY A 49 26.77 7.83 13.48
CA GLY A 49 27.78 8.75 13.99
C GLY A 49 28.27 9.79 12.97
N GLU A 50 28.94 10.82 13.49
CA GLU A 50 29.67 11.82 12.73
C GLU A 50 31.17 11.49 12.71
N LEU A 51 31.68 11.20 11.53
CA LEU A 51 33.08 10.93 11.23
C LEU A 51 33.77 12.25 10.88
N LYS A 52 34.58 12.80 11.78
CA LYS A 52 35.33 14.05 11.54
C LYS A 52 36.66 13.78 10.83
N ARG A 53 36.82 14.34 9.64
CA ARG A 53 38.12 14.41 8.95
C ARG A 53 39.04 15.40 9.68
N THR A 54 40.01 14.89 10.44
CA THR A 54 41.21 15.66 10.77
C THR A 54 42.19 15.54 9.61
N ASP A 55 42.94 16.59 9.31
CA ASP A 55 43.74 16.71 8.06
C ASP A 55 44.93 15.71 7.96
N GLU A 56 45.04 14.77 8.89
CA GLU A 56 46.00 13.67 8.89
C GLU A 56 45.22 12.35 8.96
N GLU A 57 45.65 11.39 8.14
CA GLU A 57 45.08 10.05 7.89
C GLU A 57 44.18 9.48 9.00
N TRP A 58 43.07 8.87 8.58
CA TRP A 58 42.23 8.01 9.41
C TRP A 58 43.10 7.00 10.17
N THR A 59 43.22 7.14 11.48
CA THR A 59 43.87 6.11 12.30
C THR A 59 42.83 5.04 12.64
N PRO A 60 43.12 3.73 12.41
CA PRO A 60 42.21 2.64 12.73
C PRO A 60 41.72 2.62 14.18
N GLU A 61 42.47 3.26 15.10
CA GLU A 61 42.16 3.35 16.53
C GLU A 61 41.02 4.32 16.86
N THR A 62 40.65 5.22 15.94
CA THR A 62 39.59 6.23 16.13
C THR A 62 38.40 6.05 15.19
N ALA A 63 38.52 5.19 14.17
CA ALA A 63 37.39 4.79 13.36
C ALA A 63 36.43 3.91 14.20
N PRO A 64 35.13 4.24 14.27
CA PRO A 64 34.17 3.45 15.04
C PRO A 64 34.14 2.02 14.48
N HIS A 65 34.33 1.05 15.36
CA HIS A 65 34.25 -0.37 15.01
C HIS A 65 32.84 -0.69 14.51
N VAL A 66 32.72 -0.95 13.22
CA VAL A 66 31.49 -1.44 12.62
C VAL A 66 31.18 -2.82 13.23
N PRO A 67 29.96 -3.05 13.77
CA PRO A 67 29.57 -4.34 14.30
C PRO A 67 29.78 -5.46 13.28
N ALA A 68 30.24 -6.63 13.75
CA ALA A 68 30.56 -7.77 12.87
C ALA A 68 29.34 -8.32 12.09
N ASP A 69 28.13 -7.97 12.50
CA ASP A 69 26.86 -8.33 11.87
C ASP A 69 26.31 -7.24 10.93
N THR A 70 27.03 -6.13 10.75
CA THR A 70 26.63 -5.05 9.84
C THR A 70 26.73 -5.53 8.40
N ARG A 71 25.59 -5.60 7.73
CA ARG A 71 25.51 -6.07 6.33
C ARG A 71 25.58 -4.95 5.30
N TYR A 72 25.27 -3.71 5.66
CA TYR A 72 25.21 -2.56 4.75
C TYR A 72 25.57 -1.25 5.48
N ILE A 73 26.24 -0.34 4.77
CA ILE A 73 26.64 0.99 5.26
C ILE A 73 26.20 2.01 4.21
N LEU A 74 25.40 3.01 4.59
CA LEU A 74 24.93 4.06 3.71
C LEU A 74 25.62 5.38 4.10
N THR A 75 26.11 6.16 3.13
CA THR A 75 26.89 7.40 3.38
C THR A 75 26.48 8.52 2.44
N SER A 76 26.56 9.76 2.91
CA SER A 76 26.25 10.98 2.14
C SER A 76 27.33 11.39 1.14
N LEU A 77 28.51 10.74 1.15
CA LEU A 77 29.61 11.09 0.25
C LEU A 77 29.45 10.49 -1.15
N GLY A 78 29.89 11.25 -2.16
CA GLY A 78 30.01 10.77 -3.53
C GLY A 78 31.24 9.86 -3.73
N ARG A 79 31.31 9.20 -4.89
CA ARG A 79 32.36 8.21 -5.25
C ARG A 79 33.80 8.69 -5.01
N ALA A 80 34.10 9.97 -5.19
CA ALA A 80 35.47 10.50 -5.16
C ALA A 80 36.03 10.72 -3.75
N ASP A 81 35.18 10.93 -2.75
CA ASP A 81 35.61 11.31 -1.39
C ASP A 81 35.72 10.09 -0.45
N TRP A 82 35.21 8.92 -0.87
CA TRP A 82 35.19 7.71 -0.06
C TRP A 82 36.47 6.86 -0.17
N ASP A 83 37.19 6.93 -1.28
CA ASP A 83 38.53 6.34 -1.40
C ASP A 83 39.51 6.92 -0.35
N ALA A 84 39.21 8.10 0.22
CA ALA A 84 39.98 8.74 1.27
C ALA A 84 39.52 8.40 2.71
N ALA A 85 38.37 7.75 2.89
CA ALA A 85 37.75 7.51 4.19
C ALA A 85 37.54 6.02 4.53
N TYR A 86 38.37 5.19 3.91
CA TYR A 86 38.49 3.73 4.07
C TYR A 86 38.29 3.23 5.50
N PRO A 87 37.16 2.56 5.82
CA PRO A 87 37.13 1.56 6.87
C PRO A 87 37.76 0.29 6.27
N GLN A 88 38.83 -0.22 6.87
CA GLN A 88 39.48 -1.45 6.43
C GLN A 88 38.57 -2.66 6.73
N CYS A 89 37.64 -2.94 5.81
CA CYS A 89 36.99 -4.25 5.74
C CYS A 89 38.01 -5.21 5.12
N ASP A 90 38.63 -6.06 5.93
CA ASP A 90 39.61 -7.05 5.49
C ASP A 90 39.00 -8.00 4.43
N GLY A 91 39.38 -7.83 3.16
CA GLY A 91 39.07 -8.78 2.10
C GLY A 91 39.54 -8.35 0.72
N ASP A 92 40.22 -9.25 0.01
CA ASP A 92 40.57 -9.11 -1.41
C ASP A 92 39.31 -9.05 -2.28
N VAL A 93 38.84 -7.84 -2.55
CA VAL A 93 37.77 -7.59 -3.52
C VAL A 93 38.35 -6.85 -4.71
N ASP A 94 38.61 -7.64 -5.77
CA ASP A 94 38.98 -7.15 -7.09
C ASP A 94 37.85 -6.29 -7.67
N GLU A 95 38.11 -4.99 -7.79
CA GLU A 95 37.34 -3.97 -8.52
C GLU A 95 35.87 -3.74 -8.07
N TRP A 96 35.67 -2.61 -7.39
CA TRP A 96 34.37 -2.18 -6.87
C TRP A 96 33.46 -1.60 -7.97
N VAL A 97 32.24 -2.15 -8.10
CA VAL A 97 31.22 -1.65 -9.03
C VAL A 97 30.22 -0.75 -8.29
N TRP A 98 30.22 0.54 -8.62
CA TRP A 98 29.31 1.53 -8.04
C TRP A 98 27.93 1.47 -8.71
N ARG A 99 26.85 1.35 -7.93
CA ARG A 99 25.47 1.42 -8.42
C ARG A 99 24.61 2.25 -7.46
N ARG A 100 23.89 3.23 -7.98
CA ARG A 100 22.75 3.83 -7.28
C ARG A 100 21.65 2.78 -7.22
N ILE A 101 21.26 2.36 -6.02
CA ILE A 101 20.11 1.47 -5.86
C ILE A 101 18.87 2.34 -5.80
N GLU A 102 18.05 2.26 -6.84
CA GLU A 102 16.63 2.59 -6.70
C GLU A 102 15.99 1.46 -5.90
N LEU A 103 15.39 1.77 -4.75
CA LEU A 103 14.64 0.77 -4.01
C LEU A 103 13.51 0.21 -4.90
N PRO A 104 13.17 -1.07 -4.76
CA PRO A 104 12.02 -1.63 -5.45
C PRO A 104 10.77 -0.79 -5.19
N ALA A 105 9.97 -0.59 -6.24
CA ALA A 105 8.67 0.05 -6.09
C ALA A 105 7.83 -0.70 -5.03
N GLY A 106 7.18 0.05 -4.14
CA GLY A 106 6.34 -0.50 -3.07
C GLY A 106 7.01 -0.58 -1.69
N MET A 107 8.31 -0.31 -1.56
CA MET A 107 8.99 -0.32 -0.25
C MET A 107 8.39 0.67 0.77
N SER A 108 7.92 1.84 0.33
CA SER A 108 7.24 2.79 1.22
C SER A 108 5.95 2.26 1.83
N MET A 109 5.30 1.26 1.21
CA MET A 109 4.13 0.60 1.80
C MET A 109 4.52 -0.29 2.99
N VAL A 110 5.69 -0.93 2.91
CA VAL A 110 6.25 -1.74 4.00
C VAL A 110 6.63 -0.82 5.17
N GLU A 111 7.27 0.31 4.89
CA GLU A 111 7.61 1.31 5.90
C GLU A 111 6.34 1.86 6.59
N ALA A 112 5.28 2.17 5.83
CA ALA A 112 4.01 2.62 6.40
C ALA A 112 3.38 1.59 7.35
N ALA A 113 3.36 0.30 6.99
CA ALA A 113 2.83 -0.77 7.85
C ALA A 113 3.65 -0.91 9.15
N GLN A 114 4.97 -0.74 9.09
CA GLN A 114 5.83 -0.79 10.26
C GLN A 114 5.61 0.40 11.18
N VAL A 115 5.55 1.62 10.62
CA VAL A 115 5.22 2.83 11.39
C VAL A 115 3.87 2.66 12.07
N MET A 116 2.87 2.12 11.37
CA MET A 116 1.56 1.85 11.95
C MET A 116 1.61 0.87 13.11
N THR A 117 2.45 -0.17 13.01
CA THR A 117 2.65 -1.14 14.11
C THR A 117 3.24 -0.46 15.34
N GLU A 118 4.27 0.37 15.17
CA GLU A 118 4.90 1.11 16.26
C GLU A 118 3.92 2.10 16.91
N VAL A 119 3.21 2.86 16.08
CA VAL A 119 2.20 3.82 16.52
C VAL A 119 1.05 3.11 17.25
N ARG A 120 0.60 1.94 16.77
CA ARG A 120 -0.43 1.13 17.46
C ARG A 120 0.04 0.66 18.84
N GLN A 121 1.32 0.34 19.00
CA GLN A 121 1.87 -0.14 20.27
C GLN A 121 2.06 0.98 21.30
N GLN A 122 2.46 2.17 20.86
CA GLN A 122 2.87 3.27 21.75
C GLN A 122 1.83 4.39 21.86
N GLY A 123 0.99 4.53 20.85
CA GLY A 123 0.00 5.59 20.71
C GLY A 123 -1.19 5.40 21.66
N PRO A 124 -1.54 6.42 22.47
CA PRO A 124 -2.64 6.29 23.43
C PRO A 124 -4.00 6.19 22.76
N TRP A 125 -4.20 6.85 21.61
CA TRP A 125 -5.46 6.76 20.87
C TRP A 125 -5.46 5.53 19.97
N GLU A 126 -4.34 5.27 19.30
CA GLU A 126 -4.19 4.20 18.33
C GLU A 126 -4.33 2.84 18.99
N SER A 127 -3.79 2.64 20.19
CA SER A 127 -3.93 1.38 20.95
C SER A 127 -5.37 1.06 21.38
N GLU A 128 -6.23 2.07 21.53
CA GLU A 128 -7.63 1.91 21.93
C GLU A 128 -8.57 1.55 20.77
N GLN A 129 -8.12 1.70 19.52
CA GLN A 129 -8.99 1.49 18.36
C GLN A 129 -9.40 0.02 18.18
N THR A 130 -10.59 -0.17 17.64
CA THR A 130 -11.19 -1.46 17.28
C THR A 130 -11.65 -1.40 15.82
N HIS A 131 -11.94 -2.54 15.20
CA HIS A 131 -12.49 -2.52 13.85
C HIS A 131 -13.79 -1.70 13.78
N GLU A 132 -14.64 -1.79 14.80
CA GLU A 132 -15.91 -1.07 14.88
C GLU A 132 -15.72 0.44 15.06
N SER A 133 -14.75 0.87 15.87
CA SER A 133 -14.49 2.30 16.10
C SER A 133 -13.86 3.00 14.88
N LEU A 134 -13.19 2.24 14.01
CA LEU A 134 -12.55 2.74 12.79
C LEU A 134 -13.52 2.87 11.60
N VAL A 135 -14.67 2.19 11.60
CA VAL A 135 -15.64 2.25 10.48
C VAL A 135 -16.03 3.67 10.05
N PRO A 136 -16.31 4.63 10.96
CA PRO A 136 -16.64 6.00 10.56
C PRO A 136 -15.53 6.68 9.76
N TYR A 137 -14.26 6.50 10.16
CA TYR A 137 -13.09 7.07 9.50
C TYR A 137 -12.93 6.46 8.10
N LEU A 138 -12.93 5.13 7.99
CA LEU A 138 -12.91 4.44 6.69
C LEU A 138 -14.00 4.93 5.72
N LEU A 139 -15.21 5.22 6.22
CA LEU A 139 -16.29 5.77 5.40
C LEU A 139 -16.03 7.21 4.99
N GLU A 140 -15.51 8.04 5.89
CA GLU A 140 -15.11 9.43 5.65
C GLU A 140 -14.05 9.48 4.54
N GLU A 141 -12.90 8.81 4.72
CA GLU A 141 -11.80 8.78 3.75
C GLU A 141 -12.24 8.20 2.39
N THR A 142 -13.15 7.22 2.39
CA THR A 142 -13.72 6.70 1.13
C THR A 142 -14.52 7.77 0.39
N TYR A 143 -15.26 8.62 1.10
CA TYR A 143 -16.03 9.70 0.48
C TYR A 143 -15.15 10.90 0.10
N GLU A 144 -14.13 11.23 0.87
CA GLU A 144 -13.15 12.28 0.51
C GLU A 144 -12.42 11.91 -0.78
N LEU A 145 -11.95 10.65 -0.91
CA LEU A 145 -11.42 10.13 -2.18
C LEU A 145 -12.42 10.23 -3.34
N VAL A 146 -13.71 9.93 -3.11
CA VAL A 146 -14.74 10.06 -4.14
C VAL A 146 -14.91 11.52 -4.56
N ASP A 147 -14.82 12.46 -3.63
CA ASP A 147 -14.95 13.88 -3.90
C ASP A 147 -13.71 14.41 -4.64
N ALA A 148 -12.49 14.01 -4.25
CA ALA A 148 -11.25 14.35 -4.96
C ALA A 148 -11.23 13.81 -6.40
N ILE A 149 -11.74 12.60 -6.65
CA ILE A 149 -11.86 12.06 -8.03
C ILE A 149 -12.85 12.86 -8.88
N ARG A 150 -13.87 13.47 -8.26
CA ARG A 150 -14.96 14.17 -8.97
C ARG A 150 -14.69 15.64 -9.19
N ASP A 151 -13.90 16.25 -8.32
CA ASP A 151 -13.50 17.62 -8.49
C ASP A 151 -12.56 17.73 -9.70
N ALA A 152 -13.06 18.31 -10.79
CA ALA A 152 -12.28 18.53 -12.00
C ALA A 152 -11.11 19.50 -11.79
N SER A 153 -11.08 20.23 -10.67
CA SER A 153 -9.96 21.08 -10.26
C SER A 153 -8.98 20.39 -9.32
N ALA A 154 -9.33 19.22 -8.76
CA ALA A 154 -8.40 18.42 -7.98
C ALA A 154 -7.29 17.88 -8.91
N GLY A 155 -6.06 18.14 -8.51
CA GLY A 155 -4.88 17.60 -9.20
C GLY A 155 -4.57 16.18 -8.75
N THR A 156 -3.62 15.54 -9.44
CA THR A 156 -3.11 14.21 -9.08
C THR A 156 -2.65 14.11 -7.62
N THR A 157 -2.13 15.21 -7.05
CA THR A 157 -1.67 15.26 -5.66
C THR A 157 -2.78 14.98 -4.66
N GLU A 158 -3.96 15.55 -4.85
CA GLU A 158 -5.09 15.35 -3.92
C GLU A 158 -5.53 13.90 -3.96
N ILE A 159 -5.71 13.33 -5.15
CA ILE A 159 -6.08 11.92 -5.32
C ILE A 159 -5.05 10.99 -4.65
N VAL A 160 -3.76 11.32 -4.73
CA VAL A 160 -2.70 10.55 -4.06
C VAL A 160 -2.79 10.68 -2.54
N SER A 161 -3.12 11.87 -2.01
CA SER A 161 -3.34 12.09 -0.57
C SER A 161 -4.48 11.21 -0.07
N GLU A 162 -5.65 11.33 -0.69
CA GLU A 162 -6.86 10.59 -0.29
C GLU A 162 -6.71 9.06 -0.44
N LEU A 163 -5.96 8.60 -1.46
CA LEU A 163 -5.59 7.20 -1.57
C LEU A 163 -4.68 6.75 -0.43
N GLY A 164 -3.81 7.65 0.06
CA GLY A 164 -3.00 7.46 1.25
C GLY A 164 -3.84 7.31 2.50
N ASP A 165 -4.88 8.11 2.67
CA ASP A 165 -5.77 8.06 3.85
C ASP A 165 -6.66 6.80 3.84
N VAL A 166 -7.19 6.40 2.69
CA VAL A 166 -7.84 5.08 2.56
C VAL A 166 -6.86 3.93 2.84
N PHE A 167 -5.59 4.07 2.44
CA PHE A 167 -4.57 3.07 2.73
C PHE A 167 -4.20 3.03 4.23
N LEU A 168 -4.15 4.20 4.89
CA LEU A 168 -3.98 4.33 6.33
C LEU A 168 -5.04 3.54 7.10
N GLU A 169 -6.31 3.64 6.70
CA GLU A 169 -7.39 2.87 7.32
C GLU A 169 -7.22 1.35 7.14
N VAL A 170 -6.77 0.89 5.97
CA VAL A 170 -6.42 -0.53 5.75
C VAL A 170 -5.31 -0.98 6.71
N LEU A 171 -4.27 -0.16 6.89
CA LEU A 171 -3.18 -0.45 7.81
C LEU A 171 -3.64 -0.47 9.27
N PHE A 172 -4.52 0.44 9.68
CA PHE A 172 -5.11 0.44 11.03
C PHE A 172 -5.87 -0.86 11.31
N HIS A 173 -6.73 -1.29 10.39
CA HIS A 173 -7.44 -2.56 10.54
C HIS A 173 -6.47 -3.76 10.60
N ALA A 174 -5.40 -3.75 9.81
CA ALA A 174 -4.37 -4.79 9.89
C ALA A 174 -3.62 -4.77 11.24
N ALA A 175 -3.28 -3.60 11.77
CA ALA A 175 -2.63 -3.44 13.08
C ALA A 175 -3.51 -3.94 14.24
N VAL A 176 -4.83 -3.71 14.17
CA VAL A 176 -5.80 -4.26 15.13
C VAL A 176 -5.83 -5.80 15.06
N GLY A 177 -5.80 -6.36 13.86
CA GLY A 177 -5.70 -7.81 13.64
C GLY A 177 -4.41 -8.39 14.23
N GLU A 178 -3.28 -7.72 14.00
CA GLU A 178 -1.97 -8.21 14.45
C GLU A 178 -1.86 -8.19 15.98
N SER A 179 -2.44 -7.17 16.60
CA SER A 179 -2.52 -7.02 18.07
C SER A 179 -3.53 -7.97 18.73
N SER A 180 -4.39 -8.63 17.96
CA SER A 180 -5.42 -9.53 18.47
C SER A 180 -4.85 -10.91 18.80
N SER A 181 -5.62 -11.71 19.55
CA SER A 181 -5.25 -13.08 19.94
C SER A 181 -6.28 -14.11 19.48
N GLY A 182 -5.86 -15.37 19.39
CA GLY A 182 -6.73 -16.48 19.00
C GLY A 182 -7.23 -16.35 17.56
N GLU A 183 -8.52 -16.59 17.34
CA GLU A 183 -9.13 -16.60 16.00
C GLU A 183 -9.24 -15.22 15.34
N ALA A 184 -9.10 -14.13 16.11
CA ALA A 184 -9.14 -12.76 15.59
C ALA A 184 -7.77 -12.27 15.08
N HIS A 185 -6.69 -13.02 15.33
CA HIS A 185 -5.34 -12.64 14.92
C HIS A 185 -5.14 -12.80 13.41
N PHE A 186 -4.62 -11.76 12.76
CA PHE A 186 -4.11 -11.80 11.38
C PHE A 186 -3.09 -10.69 11.17
N THR A 187 -2.25 -10.81 10.16
CA THR A 187 -1.15 -9.86 9.87
C THR A 187 -1.45 -9.01 8.62
N TYR A 188 -0.62 -8.00 8.38
CA TYR A 188 -0.62 -7.25 7.11
C TYR A 188 -0.42 -8.18 5.90
N ASP A 189 0.44 -9.18 6.04
CA ASP A 189 0.70 -10.18 5.00
C ASP A 189 -0.54 -11.05 4.73
N ASP A 190 -1.31 -11.43 5.75
CA ASP A 190 -2.56 -12.17 5.55
C ASP A 190 -3.58 -11.36 4.72
N VAL A 191 -3.63 -10.03 4.89
CA VAL A 191 -4.46 -9.14 4.08
C VAL A 191 -4.00 -9.14 2.62
N ALA A 192 -2.69 -8.97 2.39
CA ALA A 192 -2.10 -8.99 1.06
C ALA A 192 -2.27 -10.35 0.36
N ASP A 193 -2.01 -11.45 1.07
CA ASP A 193 -2.14 -12.81 0.58
C ASP A 193 -3.60 -13.16 0.27
N SER A 194 -4.55 -12.69 1.07
CA SER A 194 -5.97 -12.83 0.76
C SER A 194 -6.32 -12.21 -0.59
N LEU A 195 -5.80 -11.01 -0.88
CA LEU A 195 -5.95 -10.35 -2.19
C LEU A 195 -5.23 -11.15 -3.30
N LEU A 196 -3.96 -11.50 -3.12
CA LEU A 196 -3.17 -12.23 -4.12
C LEU A 196 -3.79 -13.58 -4.46
N ASN A 197 -4.24 -14.34 -3.45
CA ASN A 197 -4.91 -15.62 -3.65
C ASN A 197 -6.22 -15.45 -4.41
N LYS A 198 -6.99 -14.39 -4.13
CA LYS A 198 -8.19 -14.04 -4.89
C LYS A 198 -7.87 -13.69 -6.34
N LEU A 199 -6.82 -12.92 -6.59
CA LEU A 199 -6.38 -12.58 -7.94
C LEU A 199 -5.88 -13.82 -8.71
N LYS A 200 -5.06 -14.68 -8.10
CA LYS A 200 -4.61 -15.96 -8.68
C LYS A 200 -5.79 -16.85 -9.11
N ARG A 201 -6.87 -16.91 -8.32
CA ARG A 201 -8.09 -17.65 -8.66
C ARG A 201 -8.91 -17.01 -9.79
N ARG A 202 -8.94 -15.68 -9.87
CA ARG A 202 -9.83 -14.94 -10.79
C ARG A 202 -9.18 -14.58 -12.12
N MET A 203 -7.88 -14.39 -12.13
CA MET A 203 -7.07 -14.02 -13.29
C MET A 203 -5.78 -14.86 -13.33
N PRO A 204 -5.88 -16.21 -13.41
CA PRO A 204 -4.70 -17.08 -13.37
C PRO A 204 -3.69 -16.76 -14.48
N TYR A 205 -4.15 -16.25 -15.63
CA TYR A 205 -3.31 -15.81 -16.75
C TYR A 205 -2.27 -14.75 -16.36
N ALA A 206 -2.56 -13.91 -15.36
CA ALA A 206 -1.63 -12.87 -14.89
C ALA A 206 -0.45 -13.45 -14.07
N PHE A 207 -0.56 -14.71 -13.61
CA PHE A 207 0.44 -15.33 -12.72
C PHE A 207 1.18 -16.51 -13.35
N ASN A 208 0.61 -17.15 -14.38
CA ASN A 208 1.18 -18.35 -15.00
C ASN A 208 1.76 -18.10 -16.41
N GLY A 209 1.91 -16.83 -16.82
CA GLY A 209 2.36 -16.47 -18.16
C GLY A 209 1.33 -16.78 -19.27
N GLY A 210 0.07 -16.95 -18.89
CA GLY A 210 -1.03 -17.19 -19.82
C GLY A 210 -1.40 -15.97 -20.66
N ARG A 211 -2.22 -16.19 -21.69
CA ARG A 211 -2.72 -15.12 -22.56
C ARG A 211 -3.69 -14.23 -21.78
N PHE A 212 -3.44 -12.92 -21.79
CA PHE A 212 -4.41 -11.94 -21.32
C PHE A 212 -5.66 -11.91 -22.24
N PRO A 213 -6.87 -11.66 -21.70
CA PRO A 213 -8.06 -11.46 -22.51
C PRO A 213 -7.87 -10.31 -23.51
N ALA A 214 -8.37 -10.48 -24.72
CA ALA A 214 -8.26 -9.47 -25.77
C ALA A 214 -9.29 -8.35 -25.61
N THR A 215 -10.37 -8.58 -24.84
CA THR A 215 -11.46 -7.62 -24.65
C THR A 215 -11.97 -7.62 -23.20
N ALA A 216 -12.59 -6.51 -22.80
CA ALA A 216 -13.25 -6.40 -21.49
C ALA A 216 -14.39 -7.41 -21.31
N ALA A 217 -15.11 -7.75 -22.40
CA ALA A 217 -16.17 -8.76 -22.36
C ALA A 217 -15.60 -10.16 -22.06
N GLU A 218 -14.51 -10.54 -22.74
CA GLU A 218 -13.80 -11.79 -22.48
C GLU A 218 -13.23 -11.82 -21.04
N GLN A 219 -12.71 -10.69 -20.54
CA GLN A 219 -12.24 -10.58 -19.16
C GLN A 219 -13.37 -10.76 -18.14
N ASP A 220 -14.55 -10.18 -18.36
CA ASP A 220 -15.71 -10.39 -17.48
C ASP A 220 -16.15 -11.86 -17.52
N GLU A 221 -16.20 -12.50 -18.69
CA GLU A 221 -16.53 -13.93 -18.79
C GLU A 221 -15.62 -14.80 -17.92
N PHE A 222 -14.30 -14.59 -17.98
CA PHE A 222 -13.35 -15.28 -17.11
C PHE A 222 -13.60 -15.01 -15.62
N TRP A 223 -13.84 -13.75 -15.27
CA TRP A 223 -14.12 -13.33 -13.90
C TRP A 223 -15.40 -13.97 -13.34
N GLN A 224 -16.47 -13.99 -14.14
CA GLN A 224 -17.74 -14.61 -13.76
C GLN A 224 -17.62 -16.13 -13.68
N ALA A 225 -16.87 -16.77 -14.58
CA ALA A 225 -16.62 -18.21 -14.54
C ALA A 225 -15.88 -18.62 -13.25
N SER A 226 -14.89 -17.83 -12.82
CA SER A 226 -14.18 -18.06 -11.54
C SER A 226 -15.12 -17.91 -10.34
N LYS A 227 -15.96 -16.86 -10.30
CA LYS A 227 -16.97 -16.67 -9.23
C LYS A 227 -17.94 -17.85 -9.09
N ARG A 228 -18.38 -18.46 -10.20
CA ARG A 228 -19.31 -19.61 -10.17
C ARG A 228 -18.70 -20.84 -9.51
N ARG A 229 -17.36 -21.01 -9.58
CA ARG A 229 -16.64 -22.13 -8.96
C ARG A 229 -16.55 -22.01 -7.44
N GLU A 230 -16.75 -20.81 -6.88
CA GLU A 230 -16.72 -20.58 -5.42
C GLU A 230 -18.00 -21.06 -4.70
N ASN A 231 -18.98 -21.66 -5.42
CA ASN A 231 -20.19 -22.30 -4.88
C ASN A 231 -21.00 -21.46 -3.87
N ARG A 232 -20.92 -20.14 -3.97
CA ARG A 232 -21.69 -19.19 -3.15
C ARG A 232 -23.08 -18.99 -3.74
N SER A 233 -24.09 -18.81 -2.88
CA SER A 233 -25.43 -18.41 -3.30
C SER A 233 -25.35 -17.13 -4.14
N PRO A 234 -26.21 -16.93 -5.16
CA PRO A 234 -26.25 -15.68 -5.92
C PRO A 234 -26.43 -14.43 -5.04
N LEU A 235 -27.05 -14.60 -3.86
CA LEU A 235 -27.29 -13.56 -2.87
C LEU A 235 -26.18 -13.45 -1.82
N ASP A 236 -25.24 -14.39 -1.76
CA ASP A 236 -24.09 -14.31 -0.86
C ASP A 236 -23.15 -13.18 -1.28
N GLY A 237 -22.67 -12.44 -0.29
CA GLY A 237 -21.78 -11.28 -0.49
C GLY A 237 -22.49 -9.99 -0.88
N ILE A 238 -23.81 -9.89 -0.69
CA ILE A 238 -24.49 -8.59 -0.61
C ILE A 238 -23.97 -7.88 0.63
N VAL A 239 -23.41 -6.69 0.44
CA VAL A 239 -22.80 -5.92 1.53
C VAL A 239 -23.92 -5.11 2.20
N ARG A 240 -24.29 -5.53 3.41
CA ARG A 240 -25.47 -4.97 4.11
C ARG A 240 -25.26 -3.55 4.63
N SER A 241 -24.01 -3.13 4.81
CA SER A 241 -23.64 -1.80 5.30
C SER A 241 -23.59 -0.73 4.21
N GLN A 242 -23.80 -1.08 2.94
CA GLN A 242 -23.82 -0.09 1.86
C GLN A 242 -25.00 0.89 1.99
N PRO A 243 -24.87 2.11 1.47
CA PRO A 243 -25.99 3.04 1.33
C PRO A 243 -27.21 2.39 0.67
N ALA A 244 -28.41 2.83 1.07
CA ALA A 244 -29.66 2.18 0.71
C ALA A 244 -29.86 2.02 -0.81
N LEU A 245 -29.40 2.97 -1.63
CA LEU A 245 -29.56 2.89 -3.09
C LEU A 245 -28.60 1.86 -3.71
N SER A 246 -27.35 1.83 -3.26
CA SER A 246 -26.38 0.81 -3.66
C SER A 246 -26.85 -0.60 -3.27
N LEU A 247 -27.33 -0.76 -2.03
CA LEU A 247 -27.89 -2.01 -1.55
C LEU A 247 -29.10 -2.45 -2.39
N ALA A 248 -30.05 -1.55 -2.63
CA ALA A 248 -31.25 -1.84 -3.44
C ALA A 248 -30.87 -2.28 -4.86
N ALA A 249 -29.98 -1.54 -5.52
CA ALA A 249 -29.50 -1.89 -6.86
C ALA A 249 -28.80 -3.25 -6.89
N GLN A 250 -27.94 -3.53 -5.90
CA GLN A 250 -27.25 -4.82 -5.79
C GLN A 250 -28.24 -5.98 -5.57
N VAL A 251 -29.22 -5.83 -4.69
CA VAL A 251 -30.25 -6.84 -4.40
C VAL A 251 -31.03 -7.19 -5.65
N VAL A 252 -31.54 -6.18 -6.39
CA VAL A 252 -32.31 -6.41 -7.62
C VAL A 252 -31.47 -7.10 -8.69
N HIS A 253 -30.23 -6.63 -8.90
CA HIS A 253 -29.33 -7.24 -9.87
C HIS A 253 -29.06 -8.72 -9.56
N ARG A 254 -28.84 -9.07 -8.28
CA ARG A 254 -28.64 -10.46 -7.86
C ARG A 254 -29.91 -11.30 -7.95
N ALA A 255 -31.08 -10.74 -7.61
CA ALA A 255 -32.36 -11.41 -7.74
C ALA A 255 -32.67 -11.78 -9.19
N ARG A 256 -32.52 -10.82 -10.12
CA ARG A 256 -32.67 -11.05 -11.57
C ARG A 256 -31.71 -12.14 -12.07
N ARG A 257 -30.44 -12.09 -11.65
CA ARG A 257 -29.43 -13.11 -11.98
C ARG A 257 -29.76 -14.50 -11.43
N ALA A 258 -30.47 -14.58 -10.31
CA ALA A 258 -30.95 -15.83 -9.72
C ALA A 258 -32.25 -16.34 -10.38
N GLY A 259 -32.81 -15.62 -11.36
CA GLY A 259 -34.03 -16.00 -12.06
C GLY A 259 -35.33 -15.58 -11.36
N VAL A 260 -35.26 -14.69 -10.36
CA VAL A 260 -36.46 -14.10 -9.74
C VAL A 260 -37.18 -13.24 -10.79
N ALA A 261 -38.48 -13.45 -10.97
CA ALA A 261 -39.26 -12.68 -11.93
C ALA A 261 -39.39 -11.22 -11.49
N ASP A 262 -39.35 -10.29 -12.44
CA ASP A 262 -39.48 -8.86 -12.16
C ASP A 262 -40.81 -8.49 -11.46
N SER A 263 -41.87 -9.30 -11.65
CA SER A 263 -43.14 -9.16 -10.92
C SER A 263 -43.00 -9.37 -9.42
N ASP A 264 -42.03 -10.19 -9.00
CA ASP A 264 -41.83 -10.59 -7.61
C ASP A 264 -40.83 -9.67 -6.89
N ILE A 265 -40.15 -8.80 -7.64
CA ILE A 265 -39.24 -7.79 -7.08
C ILE A 265 -40.05 -6.53 -6.74
N PRO A 266 -39.98 -6.03 -5.48
CA PRO A 266 -40.69 -4.83 -5.05
C PRO A 266 -40.49 -3.64 -6.00
N PRO A 267 -41.57 -2.97 -6.47
CA PRO A 267 -41.47 -1.95 -7.52
C PRO A 267 -40.52 -0.79 -7.20
N ILE A 268 -40.42 -0.39 -5.92
CA ILE A 268 -39.51 0.67 -5.49
C ILE A 268 -38.04 0.28 -5.69
N LEU A 269 -37.69 -0.98 -5.46
CA LEU A 269 -36.34 -1.48 -5.67
C LEU A 269 -36.00 -1.54 -7.16
N ARG A 270 -36.95 -1.97 -8.00
CA ARG A 270 -36.78 -1.96 -9.46
C ARG A 270 -36.46 -0.57 -9.99
N ARG A 271 -37.22 0.46 -9.58
CA ARG A 271 -36.95 1.86 -10.00
C ARG A 271 -35.53 2.32 -9.68
N VAL A 272 -34.99 1.92 -8.52
CA VAL A 272 -33.61 2.26 -8.12
C VAL A 272 -32.60 1.50 -8.98
N ALA A 273 -32.84 0.22 -9.23
CA ALA A 273 -31.96 -0.61 -10.05
C ALA A 273 -31.96 -0.18 -11.53
N ASP A 274 -33.12 0.17 -12.07
CA ASP A 274 -33.29 0.65 -13.44
C ASP A 274 -32.49 1.94 -13.68
N ALA A 275 -32.34 2.79 -12.65
CA ALA A 275 -31.48 3.96 -12.73
C ALA A 275 -30.00 3.60 -13.00
N ALA A 276 -29.55 2.39 -12.61
CA ALA A 276 -28.18 1.91 -12.79
C ALA A 276 -27.98 0.98 -14.01
N GLU A 277 -29.00 0.72 -14.82
CA GLU A 277 -28.96 -0.33 -15.86
C GLU A 277 -28.00 -0.06 -17.05
N ASP A 278 -27.68 1.20 -17.35
CA ASP A 278 -26.79 1.55 -18.46
C ASP A 278 -25.30 1.17 -18.25
N GLY A 279 -24.97 0.62 -17.07
CA GLY A 279 -23.61 0.22 -16.70
C GLY A 279 -22.64 1.38 -16.40
N LYS A 280 -23.12 2.63 -16.36
CA LYS A 280 -22.30 3.84 -16.14
C LYS A 280 -22.54 4.42 -14.75
N GLY A 281 -21.80 3.93 -13.76
CA GLY A 281 -21.91 4.38 -12.36
C GLY A 281 -23.05 3.72 -11.59
N SER A 282 -23.05 3.86 -10.27
CA SER A 282 -24.04 3.20 -9.40
C SER A 282 -25.33 4.00 -9.24
N ALA A 283 -26.41 3.35 -8.77
CA ALA A 283 -27.67 4.01 -8.45
C ALA A 283 -27.48 5.15 -7.44
N GLU A 284 -26.65 4.92 -6.42
CA GLU A 284 -26.29 5.91 -5.41
C GLU A 284 -25.67 7.17 -6.03
N GLU A 285 -24.69 7.00 -6.93
CA GLU A 285 -24.01 8.12 -7.56
C GLU A 285 -24.91 8.93 -8.48
N LYS A 286 -25.72 8.24 -9.29
CA LYS A 286 -26.60 8.91 -10.25
C LYS A 286 -27.67 9.72 -9.54
N LEU A 287 -28.33 9.14 -8.54
CA LEU A 287 -29.34 9.85 -7.78
C LEU A 287 -28.72 11.00 -6.99
N ARG A 288 -27.52 10.82 -6.40
CA ARG A 288 -26.78 11.89 -5.74
C ARG A 288 -26.49 13.04 -6.70
N LYS A 289 -25.93 12.76 -7.87
CA LYS A 289 -25.63 13.78 -8.91
C LYS A 289 -26.88 14.57 -9.29
N VAL A 290 -27.97 13.89 -9.66
CA VAL A 290 -29.23 14.54 -10.04
C VAL A 290 -29.77 15.41 -8.89
N SER A 291 -29.64 14.95 -7.65
CA SER A 291 -30.07 15.68 -6.46
C SER A 291 -29.25 16.95 -6.25
N LEU A 292 -27.92 16.87 -6.35
CA LEU A 292 -27.02 18.02 -6.23
C LEU A 292 -27.23 19.04 -7.36
N ASP A 293 -27.36 18.57 -8.60
CA ASP A 293 -27.66 19.41 -9.77
C ASP A 293 -29.01 20.14 -9.61
N PHE A 294 -30.00 19.46 -9.04
CA PHE A 294 -31.28 20.08 -8.72
C PHE A 294 -31.16 21.13 -7.61
N LEU A 295 -30.45 20.82 -6.52
CA LEU A 295 -30.20 21.76 -5.43
C LEU A 295 -29.49 23.04 -5.92
N SER A 296 -28.45 22.90 -6.74
CA SER A 296 -27.74 24.04 -7.34
C SER A 296 -28.66 24.91 -8.20
N ARG A 297 -29.54 24.29 -9.00
CA ARG A 297 -30.53 25.02 -9.81
C ARG A 297 -31.60 25.73 -8.98
N VAL A 298 -31.97 25.18 -7.83
CA VAL A 298 -32.94 25.81 -6.92
C VAL A 298 -32.31 26.97 -6.16
N ARG A 299 -31.06 26.82 -5.69
CA ARG A 299 -30.33 27.88 -4.98
C ARG A 299 -29.95 29.08 -5.85
N GLY A 300 -29.79 28.87 -7.16
CA GLY A 300 -29.53 29.93 -8.14
C GLY A 300 -30.77 30.70 -8.62
N LYS A 301 -31.96 30.43 -8.06
CA LYS A 301 -33.22 31.15 -8.31
C LYS A 301 -33.62 31.94 -7.07
#